data_AF-A0A8H5J804-F1
#
_entry.id   AF-A0A8H5J804-F1
#
_cell.length_a   1.000
_cell.length_b   1.000
_cell.length_c   1.000
_cell.angle_alpha   90.00
_cell.angle_beta   90.00
_cell.angle_gamma   90.00
#
_symmetry.space_group_name_H-M   'P 1'
#
loop_
_entity.id
_entity.type
_entity.pdbx_description
1 polymer ?
#
loop_
_entity_poly.entity_id
_entity_poly.type
_entity_poly.pdbx_seq_one_letter_code
_entity_poly.pdbx_strand_id
1 'polypeptide(L)'
;MVSLRAAGKQKEGTQPLYVPSNDYATSYRSNWFTPDNGILDPEDLELLQHINCSYFSSGRPPTLLALKQHAQSLTNIIRKLAPSTTTRPVGTGEVDSGRWIFHKNEAFDWLNDLNTPYENDDPSHHDPLFALHNVVKSESEVHGIEHRCPLTQVEDFGPSAKEGDVRRPYMTHHDLIMHANECLEIIDHEYSSTGGLMSILPTGFEDPDDKKKNHPLRESQLEAARNCLLGQWILHHQHLVGRIHELEINYANATDVLKGEALVPQQMLSRAGADGVSGGREIVYPQDKYILVNCGEDIRSYIHRLMDVAEAQIEQKEKIWKTSGVIGERIWNEERGGKVYAKGIVPIDLLTRFYRIKGKGHQSPLFVIPAAEQHPGVESTRLMEERPTVVSIVTPTWPERVSAIESKNKERLERADKLVSENQFLVREMTEMKDKLAVQNSEIKRMTDQLAWYEKHTETV
;
A
#
# COMPACT_ATOMS: atom_id res chain seq x y z
N MET A 1 34.62 -64.56 11.19
CA MET A 1 33.59 -65.45 11.77
C MET A 1 33.95 -65.76 13.21
N VAL A 2 33.42 -65.01 14.20
CA VAL A 2 33.31 -65.46 15.59
C VAL A 2 32.09 -64.77 16.23
N SER A 3 31.07 -65.58 16.49
CA SER A 3 30.05 -65.50 17.55
C SER A 3 29.31 -64.18 17.80
N LEU A 4 28.10 -64.08 17.20
CA LEU A 4 26.95 -63.39 17.78
C LEU A 4 26.71 -63.89 19.21
N ARG A 5 26.91 -63.04 20.22
CA ARG A 5 26.51 -63.30 21.61
C ARG A 5 25.39 -62.36 22.02
N ALA A 6 24.23 -63.00 22.17
CA ALA A 6 23.20 -62.81 23.18
C ALA A 6 22.82 -61.36 23.57
N ALA A 7 21.63 -60.96 23.11
CA ALA A 7 20.84 -59.91 23.74
C ALA A 7 20.66 -60.23 25.25
N GLY A 8 21.33 -59.44 26.08
CA GLY A 8 21.17 -59.47 27.54
C GLY A 8 19.81 -58.93 27.93
N LYS A 9 19.04 -59.73 28.66
CA LYS A 9 17.80 -59.34 29.33
C LYS A 9 18.11 -58.20 30.31
N GLN A 10 17.47 -57.05 30.13
CA GLN A 10 17.41 -56.00 31.14
C GLN A 10 16.77 -56.58 32.41
N LYS A 11 17.48 -56.54 33.53
CA LYS A 11 16.95 -56.90 34.85
C LYS A 11 15.98 -55.81 35.30
N GLU A 12 14.76 -56.21 35.66
CA GLU A 12 13.76 -55.36 36.31
C GLU A 12 14.32 -54.85 37.65
N GLY A 13 14.36 -53.52 37.84
CA GLY A 13 14.73 -52.88 39.11
C GLY A 13 15.75 -51.74 39.05
N THR A 14 16.27 -51.36 37.88
CA THR A 14 17.24 -50.24 37.78
C THR A 14 16.53 -48.97 37.30
N GLN A 15 16.48 -47.95 38.16
CA GLN A 15 16.04 -46.59 37.83
C GLN A 15 16.90 -45.98 36.70
N PRO A 16 16.41 -44.97 35.98
CA PRO A 16 16.58 -44.99 34.54
C PRO A 16 17.92 -44.43 34.04
N LEU A 17 18.57 -45.19 33.16
CA LEU A 17 19.88 -44.93 32.54
C LEU A 17 19.79 -43.92 31.38
N TYR A 18 19.25 -42.74 31.65
CA TYR A 18 19.18 -41.63 30.69
C TYR A 18 19.47 -40.30 31.40
N VAL A 19 20.01 -39.34 30.65
CA VAL A 19 20.18 -37.98 31.15
C VAL A 19 18.83 -37.26 31.09
N PRO A 20 18.30 -36.73 32.21
CA PRO A 20 17.00 -36.07 32.24
C PRO A 20 16.93 -34.89 31.28
N SER A 21 15.71 -34.53 30.88
CA SER A 21 15.49 -33.28 30.14
C SER A 21 15.89 -32.10 31.00
N ASN A 22 16.54 -31.12 30.38
CA ASN A 22 16.79 -29.83 31.00
C ASN A 22 15.99 -28.74 30.28
N ASP A 23 16.11 -27.51 30.75
CA ASP A 23 15.42 -26.35 30.19
C ASP A 23 15.73 -26.08 28.72
N TYR A 24 16.81 -26.66 28.20
CA TYR A 24 17.33 -26.39 26.87
C TYR A 24 17.22 -27.57 25.92
N ALA A 25 16.97 -28.79 26.39
CA ALA A 25 17.01 -30.00 25.59
C ALA A 25 16.19 -31.15 26.20
N THR A 26 15.68 -32.02 25.33
CA THR A 26 14.94 -33.22 25.73
C THR A 26 15.86 -34.25 26.39
N SER A 27 15.26 -35.25 27.04
CA SER A 27 16.03 -36.33 27.68
C SER A 27 16.88 -37.07 26.66
N TYR A 28 18.11 -37.40 27.06
CA TYR A 28 19.10 -38.04 26.19
C TYR A 28 19.43 -39.44 26.69
N ARG A 29 19.37 -40.42 25.77
CA ARG A 29 19.74 -41.81 26.03
C ARG A 29 20.69 -42.30 24.95
N SER A 30 21.77 -42.94 25.38
CA SER A 30 22.71 -43.61 24.51
C SER A 30 22.91 -45.06 24.96
N ASN A 31 23.38 -45.91 24.05
CA ASN A 31 23.78 -47.28 24.40
C ASN A 31 25.01 -47.31 25.33
N TRP A 32 25.74 -46.20 25.47
CA TRP A 32 26.92 -46.10 26.32
C TRP A 32 26.57 -45.97 27.81
N PHE A 33 25.37 -45.50 28.12
CA PHE A 33 24.87 -45.43 29.50
C PHE A 33 24.45 -46.80 30.07
N THR A 34 24.60 -47.91 29.34
CA THR A 34 24.29 -49.23 29.90
C THR A 34 25.38 -49.68 30.89
N PRO A 35 25.05 -50.14 32.11
CA PRO A 35 26.02 -50.51 33.14
C PRO A 35 26.94 -51.65 32.72
N ASP A 36 26.46 -52.51 31.82
CA ASP A 36 27.20 -53.66 31.29
C ASP A 36 28.47 -53.24 30.50
N ASN A 37 28.55 -51.98 30.05
CA ASN A 37 29.72 -51.47 29.34
C ASN A 37 30.84 -51.03 30.32
N GLY A 38 30.52 -50.76 31.59
CA GLY A 38 31.51 -50.45 32.64
C GLY A 38 32.30 -49.15 32.46
N ILE A 39 31.83 -48.21 31.64
CA ILE A 39 32.55 -46.95 31.31
C ILE A 39 32.08 -45.79 32.19
N LEU A 40 30.83 -45.83 32.67
CA LEU A 40 30.19 -44.73 33.41
C LEU A 40 29.59 -45.25 34.71
N ASP A 41 29.95 -44.60 35.81
CA ASP A 41 29.37 -44.83 37.12
C ASP A 41 28.07 -44.00 37.30
N PRO A 42 27.19 -44.35 38.26
CA PRO A 42 26.00 -43.54 38.56
C PRO A 42 26.32 -42.09 38.91
N GLU A 43 27.46 -41.84 39.56
CA GLU A 43 27.97 -40.50 39.90
C GLU A 43 28.42 -39.71 38.65
N ASP A 44 28.91 -40.40 37.62
CA ASP A 44 29.24 -39.76 36.34
C ASP A 44 27.99 -39.21 35.64
N LEU A 45 26.79 -39.79 35.87
CA LEU A 45 25.55 -39.30 35.25
C LEU A 45 25.18 -37.88 35.72
N GLU A 46 25.52 -37.52 36.96
CA GLU A 46 25.30 -36.17 37.49
C GLU A 46 26.22 -35.15 36.80
N LEU A 47 27.47 -35.53 36.53
CA LEU A 47 28.43 -34.70 35.77
C LEU A 47 28.03 -34.51 34.30
N LEU A 48 27.15 -35.37 33.78
CA LEU A 48 26.71 -35.38 32.39
C LEU A 48 25.31 -34.78 32.18
N GLN A 49 24.72 -34.14 33.19
CA GLN A 49 23.37 -33.56 33.11
C GLN A 49 23.19 -32.55 31.97
N HIS A 50 24.25 -31.84 31.58
CA HIS A 50 24.25 -30.82 30.55
C HIS A 50 24.82 -31.28 29.20
N ILE A 51 24.97 -32.60 28.98
CA ILE A 51 25.50 -33.15 27.73
C ILE A 51 24.61 -32.84 26.51
N ASN A 52 23.29 -32.85 26.70
CA ASN A 52 22.33 -32.54 25.67
C ASN A 52 22.39 -31.03 25.36
N CYS A 53 22.62 -30.70 24.09
CA CYS A 53 22.78 -29.31 23.66
C CYS A 53 21.72 -28.93 22.62
N SER A 54 20.84 -28.02 23.02
CA SER A 54 20.07 -27.16 22.11
C SER A 54 20.03 -25.72 22.61
N TYR A 55 21.11 -25.28 23.26
CA TYR A 55 21.25 -23.92 23.83
C TYR A 55 21.01 -22.80 22.79
N PHE A 56 21.43 -23.01 21.54
CA PHE A 56 21.23 -22.05 20.45
C PHE A 56 20.02 -22.35 19.56
N SER A 57 19.22 -23.39 19.85
CA SER A 57 18.08 -23.79 19.01
C SER A 57 16.76 -23.97 19.77
N SER A 58 16.78 -24.08 21.10
CA SER A 58 15.63 -24.37 21.97
C SER A 58 14.67 -23.22 22.21
N GLY A 59 14.91 -22.05 21.58
CA GLY A 59 14.07 -20.86 21.76
C GLY A 59 14.22 -20.17 23.13
N ARG A 60 15.02 -20.75 24.05
CA ARG A 60 15.42 -20.10 25.30
C ARG A 60 16.90 -19.70 25.25
N PRO A 61 17.27 -18.45 25.56
CA PRO A 61 18.66 -18.03 25.58
C PRO A 61 19.46 -18.74 26.69
N PRO A 62 20.69 -19.18 26.43
CA PRO A 62 21.53 -19.84 27.43
C PRO A 62 22.06 -18.84 28.46
N THR A 63 22.33 -19.32 29.67
CA THR A 63 23.09 -18.58 30.69
C THR A 63 24.57 -18.94 30.60
N LEU A 64 25.46 -18.09 31.14
CA LEU A 64 26.89 -18.40 31.16
C LEU A 64 27.20 -19.64 32.02
N LEU A 65 26.45 -19.84 33.11
CA LEU A 65 26.55 -21.05 33.93
C LEU A 65 26.23 -22.30 33.10
N ALA A 66 25.10 -22.31 32.38
CA ALA A 66 24.70 -23.46 31.57
C ALA A 66 25.72 -23.78 30.46
N LEU A 67 26.33 -22.75 29.85
CA LEU A 67 27.41 -22.94 28.88
C LEU A 67 28.66 -23.58 29.51
N LYS A 68 29.06 -23.14 30.71
CA LYS A 68 30.20 -23.71 31.44
C LYS A 68 29.92 -25.14 31.90
N GLN A 69 28.72 -25.43 32.41
CA GLN A 69 28.29 -26.78 32.78
C GLN A 69 28.27 -27.72 31.57
N HIS A 70 27.79 -27.24 30.42
CA HIS A 70 27.87 -27.99 29.17
C HIS A 70 29.32 -28.28 28.77
N ALA A 71 30.20 -27.27 28.80
CA ALA A 71 31.62 -27.45 28.49
C ALA A 71 32.32 -28.45 29.43
N GLN A 72 31.98 -28.42 30.73
CA GLN A 72 32.47 -29.38 31.71
C GLN A 72 32.00 -30.80 31.38
N SER A 73 30.70 -30.99 31.09
CA SER A 73 30.14 -32.30 30.73
C SER A 73 30.82 -32.89 29.49
N LEU A 74 31.05 -32.07 28.45
CA LEU A 74 31.78 -32.48 27.25
C LEU A 74 33.23 -32.86 27.55
N THR A 75 33.90 -32.06 28.38
CA THR A 75 35.29 -32.33 28.77
C THR A 75 35.40 -33.63 29.55
N ASN A 76 34.44 -33.93 30.42
CA ASN A 76 34.38 -35.17 31.18
C ASN A 76 34.16 -36.39 30.27
N ILE A 77 33.30 -36.29 29.25
CA ILE A 77 33.13 -37.35 28.26
C ILE A 77 34.41 -37.55 27.46
N ILE A 78 35.02 -36.48 26.97
CA ILE A 78 36.27 -36.54 26.20
C ILE A 78 37.37 -37.20 27.05
N ARG A 79 37.48 -36.85 28.33
CA ARG A 79 38.42 -37.46 29.29
C ARG A 79 38.22 -38.97 29.43
N LYS A 80 36.97 -39.44 29.40
CA LYS A 80 36.63 -40.87 29.50
C LYS A 80 36.84 -41.61 28.17
N LEU A 81 36.57 -40.97 27.03
CA LEU A 81 36.74 -41.54 25.69
C LEU A 81 38.21 -41.60 25.23
N ALA A 82 38.98 -40.55 25.54
CA ALA A 82 40.34 -40.36 25.09
C ALA A 82 41.25 -40.08 26.29
N PRO A 83 41.65 -41.12 27.05
CA PRO A 83 42.52 -40.94 28.21
C PRO A 83 43.87 -40.36 27.76
N SER A 84 44.28 -39.24 28.37
CA SER A 84 45.55 -38.61 28.05
C SER A 84 46.72 -39.44 28.58
N THR A 85 47.71 -39.68 27.72
CA THR A 85 48.96 -40.37 28.08
C THR A 85 50.02 -39.42 28.65
N THR A 86 49.78 -38.10 28.59
CA THR A 86 50.66 -37.03 29.06
C THR A 86 49.98 -36.23 30.18
N THR A 87 50.72 -35.97 31.26
CA THR A 87 50.21 -35.31 32.47
C THR A 87 50.27 -33.79 32.34
N ARG A 88 49.18 -33.19 31.85
CA ARG A 88 48.85 -31.80 32.20
C ARG A 88 47.72 -31.84 33.23
N PRO A 89 47.89 -31.19 34.40
CA PRO A 89 46.89 -31.21 35.45
C PRO A 89 45.72 -30.31 35.06
N VAL A 90 44.60 -30.94 34.73
CA VAL A 90 43.28 -30.31 34.59
C VAL A 90 42.36 -31.13 35.49
N GLY A 91 41.58 -30.48 36.36
CA GLY A 91 40.65 -31.16 37.27
C GLY A 91 41.28 -31.85 38.49
N THR A 92 42.48 -31.45 38.91
CA THR A 92 43.04 -31.88 40.21
C THR A 92 42.76 -30.79 41.24
N GLY A 93 41.69 -30.97 42.03
CA GLY A 93 41.28 -30.05 43.09
C GLY A 93 42.30 -29.86 44.24
N GLU A 94 43.47 -30.49 44.17
CA GLU A 94 44.56 -30.29 45.13
C GLU A 94 45.43 -29.09 44.74
N VAL A 95 45.22 -28.03 45.52
CA VAL A 95 45.95 -26.77 45.56
C VAL A 95 47.35 -27.03 46.09
N ASP A 96 48.29 -27.33 45.20
CA ASP A 96 49.72 -27.20 45.51
C ASP A 96 50.35 -26.04 44.72
N SER A 97 50.16 -24.86 45.31
CA SER A 97 51.09 -23.72 45.42
C SER A 97 52.16 -23.47 44.34
N GLY A 98 51.84 -23.60 43.05
CA GLY A 98 52.72 -23.13 41.97
C GLY A 98 52.24 -23.33 40.53
N ARG A 99 51.03 -23.86 40.33
CA ARG A 99 50.46 -24.10 38.99
C ARG A 99 49.38 -23.07 38.65
N TRP A 100 49.14 -22.92 37.35
CA TRP A 100 48.27 -21.93 36.75
C TRP A 100 46.82 -22.27 37.11
N ILE A 101 46.29 -21.66 38.18
CA ILE A 101 44.89 -21.78 38.60
C ILE A 101 44.10 -20.66 37.92
N PHE A 102 42.96 -20.99 37.33
CA PHE A 102 42.05 -19.97 36.78
C PHE A 102 41.32 -19.26 37.92
N HIS A 103 41.23 -17.93 37.89
CA HIS A 103 40.51 -17.22 38.94
C HIS A 103 39.00 -17.47 38.82
N LYS A 104 38.30 -17.51 39.96
CA LYS A 104 36.84 -17.67 39.98
C LYS A 104 36.18 -16.56 39.15
N ASN A 105 35.15 -16.92 38.37
CA ASN A 105 34.43 -16.05 37.43
C ASN A 105 35.18 -15.73 36.12
N GLU A 106 36.36 -16.30 35.87
CA GLU A 106 37.03 -16.21 34.56
C GLU A 106 36.47 -17.24 33.57
N ALA A 107 36.90 -17.19 32.31
CA ALA A 107 36.38 -18.03 31.23
C ALA A 107 36.55 -19.55 31.48
N PHE A 108 37.61 -19.94 32.19
CA PHE A 108 38.04 -21.33 32.34
C PHE A 108 38.08 -21.81 33.80
N ASP A 109 37.43 -21.10 34.71
CA ASP A 109 37.34 -21.46 36.14
C ASP A 109 36.79 -22.88 36.39
N TRP A 110 35.86 -23.33 35.55
CA TRP A 110 35.30 -24.69 35.56
C TRP A 110 36.30 -25.81 35.24
N LEU A 111 37.50 -25.50 34.73
CA LEU A 111 38.56 -26.49 34.50
C LEU A 111 39.37 -26.83 35.76
N ASN A 112 39.21 -26.03 36.83
CA ASN A 112 39.92 -26.25 38.09
C ASN A 112 39.48 -27.56 38.78
N ASP A 113 38.19 -27.90 38.73
CA ASP A 113 37.64 -29.16 39.23
C ASP A 113 36.66 -29.78 38.20
N LEU A 114 36.95 -31.03 37.83
CA LEU A 114 36.15 -31.80 36.88
C LEU A 114 35.39 -32.95 37.56
N ASN A 115 35.66 -33.21 38.84
CA ASN A 115 35.08 -34.35 39.55
C ASN A 115 33.77 -33.99 40.25
N THR A 116 33.48 -32.69 40.40
CA THR A 116 32.21 -32.17 40.92
C THR A 116 31.47 -31.37 39.84
N PRO A 117 30.12 -31.39 39.81
CA PRO A 117 29.35 -30.50 38.95
C PRO A 117 29.74 -29.04 39.16
N TYR A 118 29.90 -28.29 38.07
CA TYR A 118 30.26 -26.88 38.15
C TYR A 118 29.09 -26.04 38.64
N GLU A 119 29.31 -25.33 39.73
CA GLU A 119 28.36 -24.39 40.34
C GLU A 119 29.03 -23.03 40.53
N ASN A 120 28.25 -21.97 40.31
CA ASN A 120 28.69 -20.60 40.55
C ASN A 120 27.51 -19.75 41.05
N ASP A 121 27.72 -19.03 42.16
CA ASP A 121 26.71 -18.17 42.80
C ASP A 121 26.68 -16.74 42.25
N ASP A 122 27.58 -16.39 41.33
CA ASP A 122 27.68 -15.04 40.80
C ASP A 122 26.43 -14.68 39.96
N PRO A 123 25.69 -13.59 40.28
CA PRO A 123 24.45 -13.24 39.59
C PRO A 123 24.59 -13.12 38.07
N SER A 124 25.74 -12.62 37.58
CA SER A 124 25.98 -12.45 36.15
C SER A 124 26.04 -13.77 35.38
N HIS A 125 26.38 -14.87 36.06
CA HIS A 125 26.44 -16.20 35.45
C HIS A 125 25.05 -16.81 35.21
N HIS A 126 24.04 -16.32 35.93
CA HIS A 126 22.65 -16.75 35.85
C HIS A 126 21.81 -15.87 34.93
N ASP A 127 22.35 -14.75 34.45
CA ASP A 127 21.66 -13.88 33.51
C ASP A 127 21.60 -14.51 32.10
N PRO A 128 20.45 -14.41 31.40
CA PRO A 128 20.27 -14.94 30.05
C PRO A 128 21.06 -14.12 29.01
N LEU A 129 21.79 -14.83 28.16
CA LEU A 129 22.60 -14.24 27.09
C LEU A 129 21.74 -14.03 25.82
N PHE A 130 20.86 -13.03 25.85
CA PHE A 130 19.99 -12.70 24.70
C PHE A 130 20.76 -12.32 23.43
N ALA A 131 21.97 -11.79 23.55
CA ALA A 131 22.82 -11.44 22.39
C ALA A 131 23.26 -12.67 21.58
N LEU A 132 23.30 -13.85 22.20
CA LEU A 132 23.65 -15.11 21.54
C LEU A 132 22.40 -15.86 21.06
N HIS A 133 21.23 -15.25 21.18
CA HIS A 133 20.00 -15.93 20.85
C HIS A 133 19.83 -16.09 19.34
N ASN A 134 19.35 -17.24 18.91
CA ASN A 134 19.25 -17.55 17.50
C ASN A 134 18.08 -16.82 16.85
N VAL A 135 18.41 -15.94 15.91
CA VAL A 135 17.46 -15.14 15.12
C VAL A 135 16.77 -16.00 14.06
N VAL A 136 17.35 -17.13 13.66
CA VAL A 136 16.74 -18.05 12.70
C VAL A 136 15.64 -18.86 13.38
N LYS A 137 14.46 -18.86 12.76
CA LYS A 137 13.28 -19.63 13.17
C LYS A 137 13.29 -21.02 12.55
N SER A 138 13.46 -21.06 11.23
CA SER A 138 13.39 -22.27 10.41
C SER A 138 14.37 -22.14 9.26
N GLU A 139 14.87 -23.28 8.79
CA GLU A 139 15.61 -23.36 7.54
C GLU A 139 14.97 -24.48 6.71
N SER A 140 14.60 -24.16 5.48
CA SER A 140 14.04 -25.11 4.52
C SER A 140 14.77 -24.98 3.19
N GLU A 141 15.05 -26.10 2.53
CA GLU A 141 15.65 -26.09 1.19
C GLU A 141 14.81 -25.31 0.17
N VAL A 142 13.48 -25.23 0.38
CA VAL A 142 12.56 -24.59 -0.55
C VAL A 142 12.35 -23.10 -0.26
N HIS A 143 12.30 -22.71 1.02
CA HIS A 143 11.95 -21.35 1.44
C HIS A 143 13.17 -20.57 1.96
N GLY A 144 14.34 -21.21 2.03
CA GLY A 144 15.55 -20.62 2.57
C GLY A 144 15.51 -20.49 4.10
N ILE A 145 16.22 -19.49 4.60
CA ILE A 145 16.33 -19.18 6.02
C ILE A 145 15.19 -18.23 6.39
N GLU A 146 14.34 -18.66 7.32
CA GLU A 146 13.28 -17.83 7.90
C GLU A 146 13.74 -17.22 9.22
N HIS A 147 13.75 -15.89 9.29
CA HIS A 147 14.09 -15.17 10.52
C HIS A 147 12.87 -15.04 11.45
N ARG A 148 13.14 -14.89 12.75
CA ARG A 148 12.12 -14.59 13.75
C ARG A 148 11.69 -13.13 13.63
N CYS A 149 10.40 -12.88 13.89
CA CYS A 149 9.87 -11.53 13.84
C CYS A 149 10.52 -10.65 14.93
N PRO A 150 11.01 -9.43 14.59
CA PRO A 150 11.61 -8.50 15.55
C PRO A 150 10.66 -8.08 16.69
N LEU A 151 9.35 -8.17 16.44
CA LEU A 151 8.30 -7.83 17.39
C LEU A 151 7.92 -9.00 18.32
N THR A 152 8.52 -10.18 18.13
CA THR A 152 8.28 -11.33 18.98
C THR A 152 8.71 -11.04 20.42
N GLN A 153 7.77 -11.24 21.32
CA GLN A 153 7.91 -11.06 22.76
C GLN A 153 8.34 -12.37 23.40
N VAL A 154 9.35 -12.30 24.27
CA VAL A 154 9.87 -13.42 25.04
C VAL A 154 9.89 -13.00 26.51
N GLU A 155 9.40 -13.86 27.38
CA GLU A 155 9.44 -13.65 28.83
C GLU A 155 10.90 -13.54 29.31
N ASP A 156 11.19 -12.53 30.12
CA ASP A 156 12.50 -12.36 30.73
C ASP A 156 12.65 -13.30 31.92
N PHE A 157 13.79 -13.97 32.03
CA PHE A 157 14.06 -14.90 33.12
C PHE A 157 15.48 -14.71 33.62
N GLY A 158 15.70 -14.83 34.94
CA GLY A 158 17.01 -14.66 35.56
C GLY A 158 16.92 -13.79 36.82
N PRO A 159 18.00 -13.71 37.61
CA PRO A 159 18.01 -12.96 38.86
C PRO A 159 17.87 -11.44 38.66
N SER A 160 18.22 -10.94 37.46
CA SER A 160 18.04 -9.54 37.09
C SER A 160 16.65 -9.21 36.49
N ALA A 161 15.85 -10.22 36.15
CA ALA A 161 14.53 -10.03 35.56
C ALA A 161 13.50 -9.62 36.62
N LYS A 162 12.61 -8.68 36.28
CA LYS A 162 11.44 -8.37 37.11
C LYS A 162 10.33 -9.35 36.76
N GLU A 163 9.54 -9.76 37.75
CA GLU A 163 8.43 -10.68 37.54
C GLU A 163 7.43 -10.12 36.52
N GLY A 164 7.24 -10.85 35.41
CA GLY A 164 6.36 -10.46 34.31
C GLY A 164 6.97 -9.50 33.28
N ASP A 165 8.29 -9.26 33.29
CA ASP A 165 8.95 -8.44 32.27
C ASP A 165 9.05 -9.20 30.92
N VAL A 166 8.87 -8.45 29.83
CA VAL A 166 8.80 -9.00 28.47
C VAL A 166 9.82 -8.29 27.59
N ARG A 167 10.73 -9.06 27.00
CA ARG A 167 11.79 -8.54 26.12
C ARG A 167 11.52 -8.86 24.65
N ARG A 168 12.15 -8.07 23.78
CA ARG A 168 12.17 -8.28 22.32
C ARG A 168 13.61 -8.54 21.88
N PRO A 169 14.11 -9.79 22.00
CA PRO A 169 15.53 -10.07 21.79
C PRO A 169 15.95 -9.94 20.32
N TYR A 170 15.01 -10.08 19.38
CA TYR A 170 15.27 -9.99 17.94
C TYR A 170 15.16 -8.56 17.39
N MET A 171 15.00 -7.57 18.26
CA MET A 171 14.78 -6.18 17.86
C MET A 171 16.12 -5.49 17.58
N THR A 172 16.62 -5.62 16.35
CA THR A 172 17.70 -4.76 15.84
C THR A 172 17.14 -3.70 14.88
N HIS A 173 17.86 -2.59 14.70
CA HIS A 173 17.44 -1.55 13.74
C HIS A 173 17.29 -2.09 12.32
N HIS A 174 18.20 -2.98 11.92
CA HIS A 174 18.16 -3.60 10.59
C HIS A 174 16.94 -4.51 10.45
N ASP A 175 16.70 -5.39 11.42
CA ASP A 175 15.59 -6.36 11.33
C ASP A 175 14.24 -5.66 11.38
N LEU A 176 14.11 -4.56 12.15
CA LEU A 176 12.90 -3.73 12.15
C LEU A 176 12.61 -3.11 10.77
N ILE A 177 13.65 -2.65 10.05
CA ILE A 177 13.51 -2.08 8.71
C ILE A 177 13.12 -3.17 7.72
N MET A 178 13.77 -4.33 7.77
CA MET A 178 13.44 -5.45 6.89
C MET A 178 12.01 -5.95 7.13
N HIS A 179 11.59 -6.07 8.39
CA HIS A 179 10.22 -6.45 8.73
C HIS A 179 9.20 -5.41 8.25
N ALA A 180 9.50 -4.12 8.38
CA ALA A 180 8.65 -3.07 7.84
C ALA A 180 8.56 -3.16 6.30
N ASN A 181 9.68 -3.45 5.61
CA ASN A 181 9.70 -3.63 4.16
C ASN A 181 8.84 -4.82 3.72
N GLU A 182 8.96 -5.98 4.38
CA GLU A 182 8.11 -7.14 4.12
C GLU A 182 6.61 -6.80 4.26
N CYS A 183 6.24 -6.08 5.32
CA CYS A 183 4.86 -5.61 5.50
C CYS A 183 4.41 -4.69 4.35
N LEU A 184 5.27 -3.76 3.91
CA LEU A 184 4.96 -2.85 2.81
C LEU A 184 4.84 -3.58 1.47
N GLU A 185 5.67 -4.58 1.21
CA GLU A 185 5.61 -5.40 -0.01
C GLU A 185 4.33 -6.23 -0.07
N ILE A 186 3.91 -6.84 1.05
CA ILE A 186 2.64 -7.58 1.12
C ILE A 186 1.48 -6.64 0.80
N ILE A 187 1.46 -5.47 1.42
CA ILE A 187 0.43 -4.46 1.18
C ILE A 187 0.47 -3.99 -0.28
N ASP A 188 1.65 -3.68 -0.83
CA ASP A 188 1.77 -3.24 -2.22
C ASP A 188 1.25 -4.30 -3.21
N HIS A 189 1.57 -5.58 -2.96
CA HIS A 189 1.08 -6.69 -3.77
C HIS A 189 -0.45 -6.83 -3.68
N GLU A 190 -1.05 -6.72 -2.49
CA GLU A 190 -2.51 -6.76 -2.31
C GLU A 190 -3.22 -5.64 -3.09
N TYR A 191 -2.66 -4.43 -3.07
CA TYR A 191 -3.22 -3.26 -3.75
C TYR A 191 -2.69 -3.05 -5.17
N SER A 192 -1.85 -3.95 -5.69
CA SER A 192 -1.19 -3.83 -7.00
C SER A 192 -2.19 -3.55 -8.15
N SER A 193 -3.34 -4.21 -8.11
CA SER A 193 -4.42 -4.02 -9.11
C SER A 193 -5.04 -2.61 -9.12
N THR A 194 -4.94 -1.88 -8.01
CA THR A 194 -5.53 -0.55 -7.82
C THR A 194 -4.51 0.59 -7.87
N GLY A 195 -3.22 0.28 -8.06
CA GLY A 195 -2.13 1.25 -8.06
C GLY A 195 -1.11 1.10 -6.92
N GLY A 196 -1.08 -0.06 -6.26
CA GLY A 196 -0.10 -0.40 -5.22
C GLY A 196 -0.35 0.35 -3.90
N LEU A 197 0.70 0.52 -3.10
CA LEU A 197 0.63 1.14 -1.77
C LEU A 197 0.00 2.55 -1.79
N MET A 198 0.14 3.26 -2.90
CA MET A 198 -0.38 4.61 -3.07
C MET A 198 -1.90 4.67 -3.23
N SER A 199 -2.60 3.56 -3.43
CA SER A 199 -4.08 3.54 -3.56
C SER A 199 -4.82 3.27 -2.24
N ILE A 200 -4.09 2.92 -1.17
CA ILE A 200 -4.66 2.53 0.14
C ILE A 200 -5.53 3.64 0.73
N LEU A 201 -5.12 4.89 0.56
CA LEU A 201 -5.88 6.05 0.99
C LEU A 201 -6.69 6.56 -0.20
N PRO A 202 -8.04 6.57 -0.12
CA PRO A 202 -8.88 7.12 -1.17
C PRO A 202 -8.51 8.58 -1.34
N THR A 203 -8.15 8.92 -2.57
CA THR A 203 -7.99 10.29 -3.00
C THR A 203 -9.31 11.01 -2.74
N GLY A 204 -9.30 12.22 -2.18
CA GLY A 204 -10.52 12.98 -1.84
C GLY A 204 -11.44 13.36 -3.02
N PHE A 205 -11.26 12.72 -4.18
CA PHE A 205 -12.01 12.87 -5.43
C PHE A 205 -13.13 11.84 -5.61
N GLU A 206 -13.41 10.97 -4.64
CA GLU A 206 -14.57 10.08 -4.74
C GLU A 206 -15.89 10.89 -4.71
N ASP A 207 -16.74 10.63 -5.71
CA ASP A 207 -18.03 11.27 -5.93
C ASP A 207 -18.91 11.22 -4.65
N PRO A 208 -19.65 12.30 -4.32
CA PRO A 208 -20.46 12.34 -3.10
C PRO A 208 -21.56 11.27 -3.03
N ASP A 209 -21.89 10.61 -4.15
CA ASP A 209 -22.86 9.52 -4.21
C ASP A 209 -22.25 8.14 -3.82
N ASP A 210 -20.94 7.94 -3.96
CA ASP A 210 -20.26 6.72 -3.49
C ASP A 210 -19.97 6.74 -1.98
N LYS A 211 -19.93 7.93 -1.37
CA LYS A 211 -19.88 8.10 0.09
C LYS A 211 -21.14 7.60 0.79
N LYS A 212 -22.29 7.54 0.10
CA LYS A 212 -23.56 7.10 0.69
C LYS A 212 -23.75 5.58 0.68
N LYS A 213 -23.00 4.84 -0.15
CA LYS A 213 -23.14 3.38 -0.28
C LYS A 213 -22.12 2.59 0.53
N ASN A 214 -20.99 3.21 0.91
CA ASN A 214 -19.91 2.50 1.59
C ASN A 214 -19.97 2.68 3.12
N HIS A 215 -19.97 1.54 3.81
CA HIS A 215 -20.17 1.33 5.25
C HIS A 215 -19.42 2.31 6.21
N PRO A 216 -20.01 2.71 7.36
CA PRO A 216 -19.34 3.51 8.41
C PRO A 216 -18.06 2.87 9.00
N LEU A 217 -17.85 1.58 8.79
CA LEU A 217 -16.60 0.87 9.14
C LEU A 217 -15.39 1.34 8.30
N ARG A 218 -15.62 1.73 7.04
CA ARG A 218 -14.54 2.18 6.14
C ARG A 218 -14.03 3.55 6.58
N GLU A 219 -14.90 4.45 7.03
CA GLU A 219 -14.50 5.79 7.48
C GLU A 219 -13.63 5.77 8.74
N SER A 220 -13.94 4.92 9.72
CA SER A 220 -13.09 4.72 10.91
C SER A 220 -11.73 4.10 10.56
N GLN A 221 -11.71 3.13 9.63
CA GLN A 221 -10.46 2.53 9.16
C GLN A 221 -9.61 3.52 8.35
N LEU A 222 -10.25 4.41 7.60
CA LEU A 222 -9.59 5.48 6.84
C LEU A 222 -9.04 6.57 7.75
N GLU A 223 -9.77 6.94 8.81
CA GLU A 223 -9.27 7.87 9.82
C GLU A 223 -8.08 7.28 10.59
N ALA A 224 -8.16 5.99 10.95
CA ALA A 224 -7.04 5.26 11.54
C ALA A 224 -5.84 5.16 10.59
N ALA A 225 -6.07 4.92 9.29
CA ALA A 225 -5.03 4.89 8.27
C ALA A 225 -4.41 6.27 8.05
N ARG A 226 -5.18 7.36 8.08
CA ARG A 226 -4.64 8.75 8.00
C ARG A 226 -3.80 9.11 9.23
N ASN A 227 -4.16 8.59 10.39
CA ASN A 227 -3.45 8.86 11.64
C ASN A 227 -2.18 8.01 11.81
N CYS A 228 -1.95 7.00 10.97
CA CYS A 228 -0.71 6.25 11.00
C CYS A 228 0.42 6.98 10.25
N LEU A 229 1.66 6.80 10.68
CA LEU A 229 2.84 7.43 10.06
C LEU A 229 2.94 7.09 8.56
N LEU A 230 2.62 5.85 8.20
CA LEU A 230 2.60 5.40 6.81
C LEU A 230 1.57 6.17 5.99
N GLY A 231 0.37 6.38 6.51
CA GLY A 231 -0.69 7.10 5.81
C GLY A 231 -0.40 8.59 5.69
N GLN A 232 0.19 9.22 6.71
CA GLN A 232 0.67 10.60 6.61
C GLN A 232 1.72 10.76 5.51
N TRP A 233 2.63 9.79 5.40
CA TRP A 233 3.65 9.78 4.36
C TRP A 233 3.06 9.58 2.95
N ILE A 234 2.15 8.61 2.79
CA ILE A 234 1.45 8.36 1.52
C ILE A 234 0.66 9.60 1.08
N LEU A 235 -0.10 10.20 1.99
CA LEU A 235 -0.92 11.38 1.71
C LEU A 235 -0.05 12.58 1.31
N HIS A 236 1.06 12.80 2.02
CA HIS A 236 2.04 13.81 1.63
C HIS A 236 2.59 13.57 0.22
N HIS A 237 2.91 12.32 -0.12
CA HIS A 237 3.46 11.98 -1.44
C HIS A 237 2.41 12.13 -2.56
N GLN A 238 1.16 11.70 -2.35
CA GLN A 238 0.05 11.94 -3.28
C GLN A 238 -0.16 13.43 -3.54
N HIS A 239 -0.17 14.25 -2.49
CA HIS A 239 -0.32 15.70 -2.59
C HIS A 239 0.85 16.35 -3.35
N LEU A 240 2.08 15.87 -3.14
CA LEU A 240 3.26 16.36 -3.82
C LEU A 240 3.20 16.06 -5.33
N VAL A 241 2.80 14.84 -5.72
CA VAL A 241 2.63 14.46 -7.14
C VAL A 241 1.56 15.33 -7.82
N GLY A 242 0.41 15.51 -7.17
CA GLY A 242 -0.65 16.38 -7.71
C GLY A 242 -0.18 17.83 -7.92
N ARG A 243 0.60 18.38 -6.98
CA ARG A 243 1.16 19.73 -7.11
C ARG A 243 2.18 19.86 -8.23
N ILE A 244 3.04 18.85 -8.42
CA ILE A 244 4.02 18.87 -9.51
C ILE A 244 3.29 18.87 -10.85
N HIS A 245 2.26 18.05 -11.02
CA HIS A 245 1.48 18.00 -12.25
C HIS A 245 0.85 19.36 -12.60
N GLU A 246 0.24 20.05 -11.62
CA GLU A 246 -0.32 21.39 -11.84
C GLU A 246 0.75 22.45 -12.11
N LEU A 247 1.91 22.35 -11.46
CA LEU A 247 3.04 23.23 -11.76
C LEU A 247 3.57 23.01 -13.17
N GLU A 248 3.60 21.76 -13.65
CA GLU A 248 3.97 21.44 -15.03
C GLU A 248 2.98 22.02 -16.04
N ILE A 249 1.67 21.94 -15.78
CA ILE A 249 0.63 22.55 -16.62
C ILE A 249 0.81 24.08 -16.66
N ASN A 250 0.92 24.71 -15.51
CA ASN A 250 1.08 26.17 -15.43
C ASN A 250 2.40 26.63 -16.06
N TYR A 251 3.47 25.87 -15.87
CA TYR A 251 4.75 26.12 -16.50
C TYR A 251 4.65 25.97 -18.02
N ALA A 252 3.99 24.92 -18.53
CA ALA A 252 3.75 24.73 -19.96
C ALA A 252 2.97 25.92 -20.54
N ASN A 253 1.86 26.31 -19.93
CA ASN A 253 1.06 27.47 -20.34
C ASN A 253 1.88 28.77 -20.32
N ALA A 254 2.69 28.99 -19.29
CA ALA A 254 3.57 30.17 -19.21
C ALA A 254 4.66 30.13 -20.28
N THR A 255 5.25 28.95 -20.56
CA THR A 255 6.23 28.81 -21.64
C THR A 255 5.60 29.04 -22.99
N ASP A 256 4.37 28.59 -23.26
CA ASP A 256 3.67 28.83 -24.53
C ASP A 256 3.42 30.32 -24.76
N VAL A 257 3.08 31.07 -23.70
CA VAL A 257 2.99 32.54 -23.76
C VAL A 257 4.34 33.19 -24.08
N LEU A 258 5.45 32.64 -23.58
CA LEU A 258 6.79 33.23 -23.69
C LEU A 258 7.62 32.73 -24.90
N LYS A 259 7.27 31.60 -25.53
CA LYS A 259 8.14 30.87 -26.47
C LYS A 259 8.38 31.49 -27.84
N GLY A 260 8.05 32.77 -28.03
CA GLY A 260 8.81 33.55 -29.03
C GLY A 260 8.06 34.59 -29.86
N GLU A 261 6.76 34.78 -29.74
CA GLU A 261 6.05 35.78 -30.56
C GLU A 261 4.92 36.53 -29.82
N ALA A 262 5.01 36.65 -28.49
CA ALA A 262 4.13 37.56 -27.77
C ALA A 262 4.50 39.01 -28.14
N LEU A 263 3.81 39.54 -29.16
CA LEU A 263 3.81 40.96 -29.50
C LEU A 263 3.20 41.72 -28.32
N VAL A 264 4.03 42.13 -27.35
CA VAL A 264 3.59 42.91 -26.19
C VAL A 264 3.13 44.28 -26.71
N PRO A 265 1.86 44.67 -26.48
CA PRO A 265 1.37 45.98 -26.92
C PRO A 265 2.22 47.11 -26.32
N GLN A 266 2.54 48.13 -27.13
CA GLN A 266 3.30 49.33 -26.72
C GLN A 266 2.77 50.00 -25.43
N GLN A 267 1.48 49.82 -25.13
CA GLN A 267 0.80 50.35 -23.94
C GLN A 267 1.20 49.65 -22.62
N MET A 268 1.72 48.43 -22.67
CA MET A 268 2.27 47.73 -21.49
C MET A 268 3.72 48.17 -21.21
N LEU A 269 4.49 48.46 -22.26
CA LEU A 269 5.86 48.99 -22.17
C LEU A 269 5.91 50.43 -21.66
N SER A 270 4.88 51.26 -21.91
CA SER A 270 4.82 52.63 -21.38
C SER A 270 4.46 52.72 -19.89
N ARG A 271 3.94 51.63 -19.30
CA ARG A 271 3.62 51.52 -17.86
C ARG A 271 4.78 51.01 -17.01
N ALA A 272 5.74 50.29 -17.61
CA ALA A 272 7.03 50.04 -16.99
C ALA A 272 7.82 51.36 -17.08
N GLY A 273 8.14 51.97 -15.94
CA GLY A 273 8.73 53.32 -15.86
C GLY A 273 10.10 53.47 -16.54
N ALA A 274 10.89 54.43 -16.08
CA ALA A 274 12.11 54.91 -16.75
C ALA A 274 13.14 53.84 -17.20
N ASP A 275 13.09 52.62 -16.65
CA ASP A 275 13.93 51.48 -17.06
C ASP A 275 13.46 50.76 -18.35
N GLY A 276 12.24 51.03 -18.86
CA GLY A 276 11.76 50.50 -20.14
C GLY A 276 12.20 51.30 -21.37
N VAL A 277 12.89 52.42 -21.16
CA VAL A 277 13.25 53.41 -22.21
C VAL A 277 14.77 53.44 -22.50
N SER A 278 15.55 52.55 -21.89
CA SER A 278 17.03 52.56 -21.95
C SER A 278 17.63 52.00 -23.25
N GLY A 279 16.87 51.94 -24.33
CA GLY A 279 17.34 51.73 -25.70
C GLY A 279 16.63 52.74 -26.59
N GLY A 280 17.36 53.69 -27.17
CA GLY A 280 16.78 54.81 -27.91
C GLY A 280 15.71 54.39 -28.93
N ARG A 281 14.75 55.29 -29.20
CA ARG A 281 13.58 55.09 -30.09
C ARG A 281 13.87 54.13 -31.26
N GLU A 282 13.61 52.85 -31.05
CA GLU A 282 13.45 51.91 -32.15
C GLU A 282 12.22 52.34 -32.94
N ILE A 283 12.38 52.55 -34.24
CA ILE A 283 11.27 52.80 -35.15
C ILE A 283 10.54 51.46 -35.32
N VAL A 284 9.64 51.17 -34.38
CA VAL A 284 8.74 50.03 -34.46
C VAL A 284 7.51 50.47 -35.27
N TYR A 285 7.30 49.86 -36.43
CA TYR A 285 6.12 50.09 -37.27
C TYR A 285 4.83 49.72 -36.50
N PRO A 286 3.69 50.42 -36.72
CA PRO A 286 2.41 50.06 -36.11
C PRO A 286 2.11 48.57 -36.39
N GLN A 287 1.91 47.81 -35.32
CA GLN A 287 1.82 46.34 -35.37
C GLN A 287 0.43 45.83 -35.77
N ASP A 288 -0.26 46.50 -36.70
CA ASP A 288 -1.61 46.12 -37.13
C ASP A 288 -1.54 44.95 -38.13
N LYS A 289 -0.91 43.83 -37.75
CA LYS A 289 -0.97 42.56 -38.51
C LYS A 289 -2.32 41.86 -38.34
N TYR A 290 -2.92 42.02 -37.15
CA TYR A 290 -4.22 41.48 -36.80
C TYR A 290 -5.20 42.63 -36.55
N ILE A 291 -6.28 42.66 -37.32
CA ILE A 291 -7.36 43.62 -37.15
C ILE A 291 -8.55 42.84 -36.58
N LEU A 292 -8.95 43.16 -35.35
CA LEU A 292 -10.16 42.61 -34.74
C LEU A 292 -11.38 43.23 -35.42
N VAL A 293 -12.16 42.42 -36.11
CA VAL A 293 -13.36 42.88 -36.83
C VAL A 293 -14.59 42.59 -35.98
N ASN A 294 -15.50 43.56 -35.91
CA ASN A 294 -16.76 43.49 -35.16
C ASN A 294 -16.61 43.23 -33.64
N CYS A 295 -15.47 43.56 -33.04
CA CYS A 295 -15.29 43.52 -31.58
C CYS A 295 -16.04 44.67 -30.89
N GLY A 296 -17.33 44.46 -30.63
CA GLY A 296 -18.13 45.30 -29.73
C GLY A 296 -17.92 44.97 -28.25
N GLU A 297 -18.46 45.82 -27.37
CA GLU A 297 -18.44 45.63 -25.91
C GLU A 297 -19.08 44.28 -25.50
N ASP A 298 -20.04 43.78 -26.29
CA ASP A 298 -20.73 42.51 -26.05
C ASP A 298 -19.78 41.31 -26.02
N ILE A 299 -18.81 41.23 -26.95
CA ILE A 299 -17.87 40.11 -27.04
C ILE A 299 -16.81 40.22 -25.95
N ARG A 300 -16.35 41.45 -25.68
CA ARG A 300 -15.46 41.71 -24.55
C ARG A 300 -16.10 41.26 -23.24
N SER A 301 -17.37 41.62 -23.02
CA SER A 301 -18.13 41.20 -21.85
C SER A 301 -18.37 39.68 -21.81
N TYR A 302 -18.49 39.04 -22.97
CA TYR A 302 -18.65 37.58 -23.07
C TYR A 302 -17.35 36.85 -22.70
N ILE A 303 -16.21 37.29 -23.24
CA ILE A 303 -14.89 36.72 -22.92
C ILE A 303 -14.56 36.93 -21.44
N HIS A 304 -14.82 38.11 -20.89
CA HIS A 304 -14.67 38.34 -19.45
C HIS A 304 -15.58 37.44 -18.62
N ARG A 305 -16.85 37.26 -19.00
CA ARG A 305 -17.74 36.31 -18.31
C ARG A 305 -17.22 34.87 -18.35
N LEU A 306 -16.63 34.44 -19.46
CA LEU A 306 -16.01 33.11 -19.53
C LEU A 306 -14.77 33.01 -18.62
N MET A 307 -13.95 34.06 -18.57
CA MET A 307 -12.81 34.15 -17.64
C MET A 307 -13.27 34.12 -16.19
N ASP A 308 -14.30 34.87 -15.83
CA ASP A 308 -14.85 34.90 -14.46
C ASP A 308 -15.40 33.53 -14.06
N VAL A 309 -16.04 32.80 -14.99
CA VAL A 309 -16.53 31.43 -14.73
C VAL A 309 -15.37 30.45 -14.55
N ALA A 310 -14.34 30.52 -15.39
CA ALA A 310 -13.16 29.68 -15.26
C ALA A 310 -12.38 29.98 -13.97
N GLU A 311 -12.23 31.26 -13.62
CA GLU A 311 -11.62 31.72 -12.38
C GLU A 311 -12.40 31.23 -11.16
N ALA A 312 -13.73 31.31 -11.18
CA ALA A 312 -14.57 30.78 -10.09
C ALA A 312 -14.41 29.26 -9.90
N GLN A 313 -14.25 28.50 -10.98
CA GLN A 313 -13.98 27.05 -10.90
C GLN A 313 -12.59 26.76 -10.31
N ILE A 314 -11.58 27.54 -10.69
CA ILE A 314 -10.23 27.45 -10.13
C ILE A 314 -10.26 27.80 -8.63
N GLU A 315 -10.93 28.89 -8.25
CA GLU A 315 -11.04 29.33 -6.85
C GLU A 315 -11.77 28.28 -5.97
N GLN A 316 -12.78 27.58 -6.53
CA GLN A 316 -13.44 26.47 -5.83
C GLN A 316 -12.48 25.31 -5.57
N LYS A 317 -11.67 24.91 -6.57
CA LYS A 317 -10.64 23.88 -6.41
C LYS A 317 -9.60 24.32 -5.38
N GLU A 318 -9.16 25.57 -5.43
CA GLU A 318 -8.20 26.12 -4.48
C GLU A 318 -8.73 26.16 -3.04
N LYS A 319 -10.02 26.44 -2.82
CA LYS A 319 -10.66 26.35 -1.50
C LYS A 319 -10.64 24.92 -0.96
N ILE A 320 -10.95 23.93 -1.80
CA ILE A 320 -10.87 22.52 -1.43
C ILE A 320 -9.42 22.16 -1.05
N TRP A 321 -8.45 22.64 -1.82
CA TRP A 321 -7.03 22.40 -1.56
C TRP A 321 -6.48 23.11 -0.32
N LYS A 322 -7.02 24.28 0.00
CA LYS A 322 -6.75 24.97 1.27
C LYS A 322 -7.26 24.13 2.45
N THR A 323 -8.48 23.61 2.35
CA THR A 323 -9.06 22.78 3.41
C THR A 323 -8.33 21.44 3.57
N SER A 324 -7.76 20.88 2.50
CA SER A 324 -6.97 19.64 2.55
C SER A 324 -5.49 19.85 2.89
N GLY A 325 -5.05 21.09 3.15
CA GLY A 325 -3.67 21.40 3.53
C GLY A 325 -2.64 21.13 2.44
N VAL A 326 -3.06 20.97 1.19
CA VAL A 326 -2.18 20.66 0.04
C VAL A 326 -1.30 21.86 -0.33
N ILE A 327 -1.83 23.07 -0.16
CA ILE A 327 -1.18 24.32 -0.59
C ILE A 327 -0.62 25.06 0.63
N GLY A 328 0.67 25.41 0.57
CA GLY A 328 1.33 26.18 1.62
C GLY A 328 0.79 27.61 1.73
N GLU A 329 0.77 28.15 2.95
CA GLU A 329 0.24 29.49 3.27
C GLU A 329 0.88 30.61 2.43
N ARG A 330 2.13 30.41 1.95
CA ARG A 330 2.90 31.41 1.21
C ARG A 330 2.39 31.73 -0.20
N ILE A 331 1.49 30.92 -0.76
CA ILE A 331 0.91 31.14 -2.10
C ILE A 331 -0.28 32.13 -2.03
N TRP A 332 -0.86 32.25 -0.85
CA TRP A 332 -2.01 33.08 -0.58
C TRP A 332 -1.58 34.53 -0.33
N ASN A 333 -2.17 35.47 -1.07
CA ASN A 333 -2.01 36.89 -0.79
C ASN A 333 -3.31 37.42 -0.17
N GLU A 334 -3.16 38.21 0.88
CA GLU A 334 -4.28 38.92 1.49
C GLU A 334 -4.39 40.31 0.87
N GLU A 335 -5.54 40.59 0.26
CA GLU A 335 -5.90 41.95 -0.13
C GLU A 335 -6.30 42.77 1.09
N ARG A 336 -6.14 44.11 1.01
CA ARG A 336 -6.63 45.04 2.03
C ARG A 336 -8.16 44.96 2.10
N GLY A 337 -8.66 44.10 2.99
CA GLY A 337 -10.07 43.72 3.09
C GLY A 337 -10.30 42.26 3.51
N GLY A 338 -9.24 41.46 3.69
CA GLY A 338 -9.33 40.08 4.21
C GLY A 338 -9.74 39.04 3.17
N LYS A 339 -9.83 39.42 1.89
CA LYS A 339 -9.98 38.46 0.79
C LYS A 339 -8.63 37.86 0.47
N VAL A 340 -8.60 36.53 0.47
CA VAL A 340 -7.39 35.74 0.23
C VAL A 340 -7.50 35.12 -1.16
N TYR A 341 -6.53 35.38 -2.04
CA TYR A 341 -6.51 34.85 -3.40
C TYR A 341 -5.13 34.31 -3.76
N ALA A 342 -5.08 33.32 -4.66
CA ALA A 342 -3.84 32.83 -5.25
C ALA A 342 -3.53 33.54 -6.57
N LYS A 343 -2.25 33.71 -6.89
CA LYS A 343 -1.82 34.25 -8.19
C LYS A 343 -1.73 33.12 -9.20
N GLY A 344 -2.37 33.27 -10.36
CA GLY A 344 -2.35 32.30 -11.44
C GLY A 344 -2.67 32.92 -12.80
N ILE A 345 -2.54 32.12 -13.86
CA ILE A 345 -2.97 32.46 -15.21
C ILE A 345 -4.24 31.64 -15.49
N VAL A 346 -5.27 32.27 -16.05
CA VAL A 346 -6.50 31.59 -16.47
C VAL A 346 -6.46 31.39 -17.98
N PRO A 347 -6.17 30.17 -18.47
CA PRO A 347 -6.23 29.88 -19.90
C PRO A 347 -7.68 29.67 -20.34
N ILE A 348 -8.06 30.26 -21.48
CA ILE A 348 -9.34 29.98 -22.15
C ILE A 348 -9.11 29.79 -23.64
N ASP A 349 -9.65 28.69 -24.16
CA ASP A 349 -9.68 28.40 -25.58
C ASP A 349 -10.94 28.98 -26.21
N LEU A 350 -10.78 29.80 -27.24
CA LEU A 350 -11.87 30.40 -28.00
C LEU A 350 -11.75 30.04 -29.47
N LEU A 351 -12.86 29.62 -30.08
CA LEU A 351 -12.93 29.40 -31.52
C LEU A 351 -12.90 30.76 -32.24
N THR A 352 -11.76 31.07 -32.86
CA THR A 352 -11.56 32.30 -33.64
C THR A 352 -11.53 32.02 -35.13
N ARG A 353 -12.17 32.88 -35.93
CA ARG A 353 -12.16 32.76 -37.39
C ARG A 353 -11.25 33.83 -38.00
N PHE A 354 -10.42 33.42 -38.96
CA PHE A 354 -9.49 34.30 -39.67
C PHE A 354 -9.98 34.58 -41.10
N TYR A 355 -9.95 35.84 -41.51
CA TYR A 355 -10.19 36.27 -42.89
C TYR A 355 -8.95 36.97 -43.46
N ARG A 356 -8.75 36.84 -44.77
CA ARG A 356 -7.69 37.54 -45.51
C ARG A 356 -8.23 38.06 -46.83
N ILE A 357 -7.64 39.14 -47.33
CA ILE A 357 -8.00 39.68 -48.65
C ILE A 357 -7.45 38.74 -49.73
N LYS A 358 -8.34 38.16 -50.54
CA LYS A 358 -7.98 37.28 -51.64
C LYS A 358 -7.05 38.01 -52.64
N GLY A 359 -5.95 37.38 -53.01
CA GLY A 359 -5.02 37.89 -54.03
C GLY A 359 -3.84 38.76 -53.51
N LYS A 360 -3.79 39.09 -52.21
CA LYS A 360 -2.71 39.91 -51.62
C LYS A 360 -1.71 39.16 -50.74
N GLY A 361 -1.82 37.82 -50.63
CA GLY A 361 -0.82 36.95 -49.99
C GLY A 361 -0.41 37.40 -48.56
N HIS A 362 0.88 37.25 -48.25
CA HIS A 362 1.48 37.63 -46.95
C HIS A 362 1.49 39.13 -46.66
N GLN A 363 1.16 39.98 -47.64
CA GLN A 363 1.10 41.44 -47.48
C GLN A 363 -0.30 41.94 -47.07
N SER A 364 -1.30 41.04 -46.99
CA SER A 364 -2.65 41.39 -46.56
C SER A 364 -2.80 41.32 -45.03
N PRO A 365 -3.53 42.27 -44.42
CA PRO A 365 -3.87 42.17 -43.00
C PRO A 365 -4.76 40.95 -42.76
N LEU A 366 -4.55 40.30 -41.60
CA LEU A 366 -5.41 39.21 -41.13
C LEU A 366 -6.53 39.82 -40.29
N PHE A 367 -7.76 39.56 -40.68
CA PHE A 367 -8.93 39.94 -39.89
C PHE A 367 -9.30 38.79 -38.97
N VAL A 368 -9.41 39.07 -37.68
CA VAL A 368 -9.72 38.06 -36.66
C VAL A 368 -11.08 38.35 -36.08
N ILE A 369 -11.94 37.33 -36.08
CA ILE A 369 -13.22 37.35 -35.37
C ILE A 369 -13.09 36.42 -34.16
N PRO A 370 -12.98 36.96 -32.93
CA PRO A 370 -12.99 36.15 -31.72
C PRO A 370 -14.40 35.61 -31.44
N ALA A 371 -14.47 34.40 -30.85
CA ALA A 371 -15.71 33.72 -30.50
C ALA A 371 -16.71 33.62 -31.65
N ALA A 372 -16.26 33.10 -32.80
CA ALA A 372 -17.01 33.13 -34.06
C ALA A 372 -18.39 32.44 -33.99
N GLU A 373 -18.59 31.49 -33.07
CA GLU A 373 -19.89 30.84 -32.85
C GLU A 373 -20.90 31.73 -32.12
N GLN A 374 -20.51 32.46 -31.07
CA GLN A 374 -21.45 33.31 -30.31
C GLN A 374 -21.47 34.77 -30.78
N HIS A 375 -20.68 35.13 -31.79
CA HIS A 375 -20.54 36.50 -32.25
C HIS A 375 -21.84 37.03 -32.91
N PRO A 376 -22.52 38.05 -32.36
CA PRO A 376 -23.80 38.54 -32.89
C PRO A 376 -23.67 39.14 -34.30
N GLY A 377 -22.56 39.85 -34.58
CA GLY A 377 -22.27 40.38 -35.91
C GLY A 377 -21.98 39.34 -37.01
N VAL A 378 -21.91 38.04 -36.68
CA VAL A 378 -21.66 36.93 -37.64
C VAL A 378 -22.87 36.00 -37.73
N GLU A 379 -23.95 36.28 -36.98
CA GLU A 379 -25.15 35.45 -36.95
C GLU A 379 -25.78 35.30 -38.34
N SER A 380 -25.90 36.40 -39.09
CA SER A 380 -26.44 36.38 -40.45
C SER A 380 -25.54 35.61 -41.42
N THR A 381 -24.23 35.82 -41.36
CA THR A 381 -23.27 35.09 -42.20
C THR A 381 -23.22 33.60 -41.87
N ARG A 382 -23.35 33.22 -40.60
CA ARG A 382 -23.45 31.82 -40.18
C ARG A 382 -24.71 31.17 -40.72
N LEU A 383 -25.86 31.83 -40.60
CA LEU A 383 -27.13 31.35 -41.17
C LEU A 383 -27.05 31.19 -42.70
N MET A 384 -26.28 32.04 -43.39
CA MET A 384 -26.03 31.92 -44.84
C MET A 384 -25.02 30.83 -45.20
N GLU A 385 -24.01 30.57 -44.36
CA GLU A 385 -23.04 29.49 -44.54
C GLU A 385 -23.66 28.10 -44.29
N GLU A 386 -24.53 27.98 -43.28
CA GLU A 386 -25.28 26.75 -42.98
C GLU A 386 -26.34 26.43 -44.04
N ARG A 387 -26.89 27.44 -44.70
CA ARG A 387 -27.90 27.29 -45.75
C ARG A 387 -27.29 27.58 -47.11
N PRO A 388 -26.79 26.57 -47.85
CA PRO A 388 -26.36 26.80 -49.22
C PRO A 388 -27.55 27.33 -50.02
N THR A 389 -27.44 28.57 -50.52
CA THR A 389 -28.47 29.20 -51.34
C THR A 389 -28.40 28.57 -52.73
N VAL A 390 -29.10 27.46 -52.90
CA VAL A 390 -29.29 26.84 -54.21
C VAL A 390 -30.23 27.75 -55.00
N VAL A 391 -29.68 28.50 -55.97
CA VAL A 391 -30.50 29.08 -57.05
C VAL A 391 -30.85 27.93 -57.99
N SER A 392 -31.89 27.19 -57.63
CA SER A 392 -32.42 26.15 -58.52
C SER A 392 -33.23 26.81 -59.63
N ILE A 393 -32.74 26.67 -60.86
CA ILE A 393 -33.60 26.69 -62.04
C ILE A 393 -34.62 25.56 -61.81
N VAL A 394 -35.90 25.83 -62.05
CA VAL A 394 -37.00 24.86 -61.85
C VAL A 394 -36.70 23.59 -62.65
N THR A 395 -36.18 22.57 -61.98
CA THR A 395 -36.13 21.21 -62.50
C THR A 395 -37.56 20.67 -62.50
N PRO A 396 -38.09 20.17 -63.64
CA PRO A 396 -39.42 19.60 -63.67
C PRO A 396 -39.46 18.40 -62.71
N THR A 397 -40.28 18.52 -61.67
CA THR A 397 -40.55 17.44 -60.72
C THR A 397 -41.26 16.31 -61.45
N TRP A 398 -40.53 15.24 -61.73
CA TRP A 398 -41.17 13.95 -61.99
C TRP A 398 -41.71 13.42 -60.66
N PRO A 399 -42.97 12.93 -60.60
CA PRO A 399 -43.48 12.31 -59.39
C PRO A 399 -42.60 11.11 -59.03
N GLU A 400 -42.17 11.05 -57.77
CA GLU A 400 -41.36 9.95 -57.23
C GLU A 400 -42.04 8.62 -57.54
N ARG A 401 -41.45 7.84 -58.45
CA ARG A 401 -41.70 6.41 -58.50
C ARG A 401 -40.98 5.81 -57.30
N VAL A 402 -41.64 5.85 -56.14
CA VAL A 402 -41.21 5.11 -54.96
C VAL A 402 -41.11 3.65 -55.38
N SER A 403 -39.90 3.12 -55.35
CA SER A 403 -39.65 1.71 -55.65
C SER A 403 -40.48 0.86 -54.70
N ALA A 404 -41.23 -0.13 -55.21
CA ALA A 404 -42.06 -1.02 -54.40
C ALA A 404 -41.26 -1.79 -53.31
N ILE A 405 -39.93 -1.75 -53.38
CA ILE A 405 -39.00 -2.27 -52.37
C ILE A 405 -38.88 -1.34 -51.17
N GLU A 406 -38.86 -0.03 -51.38
CA GLU A 406 -38.74 0.97 -50.30
C GLU A 406 -40.02 1.03 -49.46
N SER A 407 -41.19 0.95 -50.10
CA SER A 407 -42.46 0.84 -49.37
C SER A 407 -42.55 -0.45 -48.55
N LYS A 408 -42.13 -1.58 -49.12
CA LYS A 408 -42.06 -2.86 -48.39
C LYS A 408 -41.07 -2.84 -47.24
N ASN A 409 -39.94 -2.18 -47.37
CA ASN A 409 -38.95 -2.07 -46.30
C ASN A 409 -39.45 -1.17 -45.16
N LYS A 410 -40.14 -0.08 -45.49
CA LYS A 410 -40.78 0.79 -44.49
C LYS A 410 -41.88 0.08 -43.72
N GLU A 411 -42.75 -0.66 -44.40
CA GLU A 411 -43.77 -1.49 -43.75
C GLU A 411 -43.16 -2.60 -42.86
N ARG A 412 -42.02 -3.16 -43.26
CA ARG A 412 -41.30 -4.17 -42.45
C ARG A 412 -40.73 -3.57 -41.18
N LEU A 413 -40.14 -2.38 -41.26
CA LEU A 413 -39.64 -1.64 -40.08
C LEU A 413 -40.78 -1.29 -39.13
N GLU A 414 -41.88 -0.74 -39.65
CA GLU A 414 -43.05 -0.40 -38.83
C GLU A 414 -43.69 -1.64 -38.16
N ARG A 415 -43.67 -2.80 -38.83
CA ARG A 415 -44.12 -4.07 -38.22
C ARG A 415 -43.14 -4.59 -37.16
N ALA A 416 -41.84 -4.44 -37.37
CA ALA A 416 -40.84 -4.84 -36.40
C ALA A 416 -40.97 -4.00 -35.11
N ASP A 417 -41.15 -2.68 -35.24
CA ASP A 417 -41.33 -1.78 -34.10
C ASP A 417 -42.59 -2.12 -33.29
N LYS A 418 -43.70 -2.45 -33.96
CA LYS A 418 -44.93 -2.89 -33.29
C LYS A 418 -44.71 -4.19 -32.52
N LEU A 419 -44.08 -5.19 -33.12
CA LEU A 419 -43.80 -6.47 -32.45
C LEU A 419 -42.85 -6.32 -31.26
N VAL A 420 -41.90 -5.40 -31.31
CA VAL A 420 -41.01 -5.09 -30.17
C VAL A 420 -41.83 -4.50 -29.02
N SER A 421 -42.74 -3.56 -29.31
CA SER A 421 -43.60 -2.97 -28.29
C SER A 421 -44.56 -3.99 -27.66
N GLU A 422 -45.14 -4.90 -28.46
CA GLU A 422 -46.02 -5.97 -27.98
C GLU A 422 -45.27 -7.00 -27.11
N ASN A 423 -44.05 -7.38 -27.51
CA ASN A 423 -43.21 -8.26 -26.69
C ASN A 423 -42.84 -7.63 -25.33
N GLN A 424 -42.53 -6.34 -25.31
CA GLN A 424 -42.24 -5.65 -24.05
C GLN A 424 -43.47 -5.63 -23.13
N PHE A 425 -44.67 -5.46 -23.70
CA PHE A 425 -45.92 -5.53 -22.95
C PHE A 425 -46.17 -6.94 -22.38
N LEU A 426 -46.05 -7.98 -23.22
CA LEU A 426 -46.24 -9.37 -22.81
C LEU A 426 -45.23 -9.81 -21.72
N VAL A 427 -43.98 -9.35 -21.79
CA VAL A 427 -42.97 -9.64 -20.76
C VAL A 427 -43.39 -9.05 -19.40
N ARG A 428 -43.94 -7.83 -19.39
CA ARG A 428 -44.46 -7.21 -18.16
C ARG A 428 -45.65 -7.99 -17.59
N GLU A 429 -46.62 -8.37 -18.42
CA GLU A 429 -47.74 -9.21 -17.97
C GLU A 429 -47.27 -10.57 -17.42
N MET A 430 -46.30 -11.20 -18.07
CA MET A 430 -45.71 -12.45 -17.59
C MET A 430 -45.03 -12.30 -16.23
N THR A 431 -44.34 -11.19 -15.99
CA THR A 431 -43.75 -10.92 -14.67
C THR A 431 -44.82 -10.72 -13.61
N GLU A 432 -45.88 -9.95 -13.90
CA GLU A 432 -46.99 -9.74 -12.96
C GLU A 432 -47.72 -11.04 -12.63
N MET A 433 -47.93 -11.91 -13.63
CA MET A 433 -48.58 -13.20 -13.43
C MET A 433 -47.71 -14.17 -12.62
N LYS A 434 -46.39 -14.16 -12.82
CA LYS A 434 -45.45 -14.94 -12.00
C LYS A 434 -45.48 -14.49 -10.54
N ASP A 435 -45.53 -13.19 -10.28
CA ASP A 435 -45.62 -12.65 -8.92
C ASP A 435 -46.93 -13.06 -8.24
N LYS A 436 -48.07 -12.99 -8.96
CA LYS A 436 -49.36 -13.48 -8.46
C LYS A 436 -49.34 -14.97 -8.12
N LEU A 437 -48.75 -15.81 -8.98
CA LEU A 437 -48.59 -17.24 -8.72
C LEU A 437 -47.68 -17.52 -7.52
N ALA A 438 -46.62 -16.72 -7.33
CA ALA A 438 -45.75 -16.86 -6.16
C ALA A 438 -46.50 -16.57 -4.85
N VAL A 439 -47.34 -15.52 -4.83
CA VAL A 439 -48.20 -15.19 -3.68
C VAL A 439 -49.20 -16.32 -3.42
N GLN A 440 -49.94 -16.78 -4.44
CA GLN A 440 -50.91 -17.87 -4.28
C GLN A 440 -50.25 -19.17 -3.80
N ASN A 441 -49.08 -19.53 -4.33
CA ASN A 441 -48.34 -20.70 -3.86
C ASN A 441 -47.92 -20.58 -2.39
N SER A 442 -47.59 -19.37 -1.92
CA SER A 442 -47.29 -19.14 -0.51
C SER A 442 -48.53 -19.30 0.38
N GLU A 443 -49.70 -18.89 -0.09
CA GLU A 443 -50.97 -19.07 0.60
C GLU A 443 -51.39 -20.54 0.66
N ILE A 444 -51.27 -21.28 -0.44
CA ILE A 444 -51.53 -22.73 -0.48
C ILE A 444 -50.64 -23.43 0.54
N LYS A 445 -49.32 -23.12 0.58
CA LYS A 445 -48.40 -23.69 1.57
C LYS A 445 -48.84 -23.41 3.01
N ARG A 446 -49.24 -22.17 3.30
CA ARG A 446 -49.78 -21.82 4.63
C ARG A 446 -51.03 -22.61 4.98
N MET A 447 -51.96 -22.78 4.03
CA MET A 447 -53.17 -23.57 4.26
C MET A 447 -52.86 -25.05 4.44
N THR A 448 -51.93 -25.62 3.67
CA THR A 448 -51.51 -27.02 3.85
C THR A 448 -50.83 -27.23 5.20
N ASP A 449 -50.00 -26.29 5.65
CA ASP A 449 -49.36 -26.35 6.97
C ASP A 449 -50.40 -26.26 8.10
N GLN A 450 -51.43 -25.41 7.93
CA GLN A 450 -52.56 -25.33 8.86
C GLN A 450 -53.38 -26.62 8.88
N LEU A 451 -53.70 -27.21 7.72
CA LEU A 451 -54.42 -28.48 7.66
C LEU A 451 -53.62 -29.61 8.31
N ALA A 452 -52.32 -29.72 8.01
CA ALA A 452 -51.43 -30.69 8.66
C ALA A 452 -51.33 -30.47 10.18
N TRP A 453 -51.41 -29.22 10.64
CA TRP A 453 -51.52 -28.92 12.06
C TRP A 453 -52.84 -29.41 12.64
N TYR A 454 -53.98 -29.13 12.01
CA TYR A 454 -55.29 -29.60 12.48
C TYR A 454 -55.39 -31.13 12.50
N GLU A 455 -54.98 -31.81 11.42
CA GLU A 455 -55.00 -33.28 11.32
C GLU A 455 -54.22 -33.94 12.48
N LYS A 456 -53.03 -33.41 12.82
CA LYS A 456 -52.23 -33.90 13.95
C LYS A 456 -52.90 -33.70 15.32
N HIS A 457 -53.76 -32.70 15.47
CA HIS A 457 -54.40 -32.38 16.76
C HIS A 457 -55.83 -32.94 16.87
N THR A 458 -56.43 -33.37 15.76
CA THR A 458 -57.74 -34.06 15.75
C THR A 458 -57.67 -35.54 16.15
N GLU A 459 -56.50 -36.17 16.10
CA GLU A 459 -56.30 -37.57 16.54
C GLU A 459 -56.09 -37.73 18.07
N THR A 460 -56.19 -36.64 18.84
CA THR A 460 -56.01 -36.62 20.31
C THR A 460 -57.24 -36.14 21.06
N VAL A 461 -58.43 -36.61 20.68
CA VAL A 461 -59.68 -36.50 21.46
C VAL A 461 -60.41 -37.83 21.48
#